data_AF-A0A3D5BCX6-F1
#
_entry.id   AF-A0A3D5BCX6-F1
#
_cell.length_a   1.000
_cell.length_b   1.000
_cell.length_c   1.000
_cell.angle_alpha   90.00
_cell.angle_beta   90.00
_cell.angle_gamma   90.00
#
_symmetry.space_group_name_H-M   'P 1'
#
loop_
_entity.id
_entity.type
_entity.pdbx_description
1 polymer ?
#
loop_
_entity_poly.entity_id
_entity_poly.type
_entity_poly.pdbx_seq_one_letter_code
_entity_poly.pdbx_strand_id
1 'polypeptide(L)'
;MATTILEKMLANCKKAGYEPTENIEKIARAKNMMFGDKEWKRCPCDGHNDNRYCISELCKSDIERDGICHCRCYKKTGTDAK
;
A
#
# COMPACT_ATOMS: atom_id res chain seq x y z
N MET A 1 14.31 9.62 15.75
CA MET A 1 14.34 8.65 14.63
C MET A 1 13.26 9.06 13.63
N ALA A 2 13.61 9.30 12.36
CA ALA A 2 12.61 9.59 11.33
C ALA A 2 11.86 8.30 10.95
N THR A 3 10.53 8.35 10.88
CA THR A 3 9.71 7.20 10.49
C THR A 3 9.92 6.87 9.02
N THR A 4 10.28 5.63 8.72
CA THR A 4 10.49 5.11 7.37
C THR A 4 9.17 4.98 6.61
N ILE A 5 9.22 4.97 5.27
CA ILE A 5 8.05 4.72 4.42
C ILE A 5 7.41 3.36 4.76
N LEU A 6 8.21 2.35 5.09
CA LEU A 6 7.70 1.03 5.49
C LEU A 6 6.84 1.12 6.75
N GLU A 7 7.33 1.78 7.80
CA GLU A 7 6.57 1.99 9.04
C GLU A 7 5.28 2.79 8.79
N LYS A 8 5.34 3.82 7.93
CA LYS A 8 4.16 4.59 7.53
C LYS A 8 3.14 3.71 6.79
N MET A 9 3.60 2.86 5.88
CA MET A 9 2.76 1.91 5.15
C MET A 9 2.11 0.88 6.09
N LEU A 10 2.88 0.28 7.00
CA LEU A 10 2.37 -0.68 8.00
C LEU A 10 1.31 -0.03 8.91
N ALA A 11 1.58 1.18 9.40
CA ALA A 11 0.62 1.92 10.21
C ALA A 11 -0.66 2.25 9.43
N ASN A 12 -0.54 2.63 8.16
CA ASN A 12 -1.68 2.94 7.30
C ASN A 12 -2.51 1.69 6.97
N CYS A 13 -1.85 0.56 6.72
CA CYS A 13 -2.47 -0.75 6.52
C CYS A 13 -3.30 -1.16 7.75
N LYS A 14 -2.68 -1.10 8.95
CA LYS A 14 -3.34 -1.44 10.21
C LYS A 14 -4.54 -0.54 10.50
N LYS A 15 -4.40 0.78 10.29
CA LYS A 15 -5.52 1.74 10.45
C LYS A 15 -6.69 1.45 9.52
N ALA A 16 -6.43 0.81 8.39
CA ALA A 16 -7.42 0.49 7.38
C ALA A 16 -8.08 -0.88 7.55
N GLY A 17 -7.60 -1.71 8.49
CA GLY A 17 -8.15 -3.05 8.71
C GLY A 17 -7.67 -4.12 7.73
N TYR A 18 -6.52 -3.91 7.09
CA TYR A 18 -5.90 -4.85 6.16
C TYR A 18 -4.63 -5.48 6.72
N GLU A 19 -4.13 -6.51 6.05
CA GLU A 19 -2.86 -7.16 6.35
C GLU A 19 -1.80 -6.79 5.30
N PRO A 20 -0.56 -6.51 5.72
CA PRO A 20 0.55 -6.37 4.79
C PRO A 20 0.92 -7.73 4.18
N THR A 21 1.51 -7.70 2.98
CA THR A 21 2.16 -8.87 2.38
C THR A 21 3.68 -8.75 2.47
N GLU A 22 4.40 -9.81 2.12
CA GLU A 22 5.87 -9.76 1.97
C GLU A 22 6.35 -8.73 0.93
N ASN A 23 5.49 -8.34 -0.02
CA ASN A 23 5.86 -7.37 -1.06
C ASN A 23 5.90 -5.92 -0.54
N ILE A 24 5.40 -5.66 0.68
CA ILE A 24 5.33 -4.32 1.26
C ILE A 24 6.69 -3.64 1.33
N GLU A 25 7.77 -4.38 1.63
CA GLU A 25 9.12 -3.83 1.72
C GLU A 25 9.64 -3.38 0.35
N LYS A 26 9.41 -4.18 -0.69
CA LYS A 26 9.78 -3.84 -2.07
C LYS A 26 9.02 -2.59 -2.52
N ILE A 27 7.74 -2.50 -2.18
CA ILE A 27 6.92 -1.32 -2.51
C ILE A 27 7.33 -0.08 -1.72
N ALA A 28 7.74 -0.22 -0.45
CA ALA A 28 8.26 0.90 0.33
C ALA A 28 9.54 1.47 -0.29
N ARG A 29 10.46 0.59 -0.74
CA ARG A 29 11.66 1.00 -1.47
C ARG A 29 11.32 1.68 -2.80
N ALA A 30 10.39 1.12 -3.57
CA ALA A 30 9.95 1.72 -4.83
C ALA A 30 9.35 3.13 -4.62
N LYS A 31 8.46 3.29 -3.63
CA LYS A 31 7.90 4.60 -3.26
C LYS A 31 8.98 5.61 -2.87
N ASN A 32 10.00 5.18 -2.13
CA ASN A 32 11.11 6.05 -1.77
C ASN A 32 11.86 6.57 -3.00
N MET A 33 12.13 5.70 -3.97
CA MET A 33 12.85 6.06 -5.20
C MET A 33 12.01 6.92 -6.15
N MET A 34 10.70 6.67 -6.23
CA MET A 34 9.80 7.33 -7.20
C MET A 34 9.28 8.68 -6.70
N PHE A 35 8.94 8.77 -5.42
CA PHE A 35 8.18 9.91 -4.86
C PHE A 35 8.86 10.54 -3.64
N GLY A 36 9.78 9.80 -3.00
CA GLY A 36 10.39 10.20 -1.75
C GLY A 36 9.42 10.20 -0.57
N ASP A 37 9.92 10.63 0.59
CA ASP A 37 9.22 10.52 1.86
C ASP A 37 7.96 11.40 1.96
N LYS A 38 7.95 12.56 1.28
CA LYS A 38 6.83 13.53 1.33
C LYS A 38 5.59 13.01 0.59
N GLU A 39 5.80 12.31 -0.52
CA GLU A 39 4.73 11.84 -1.41
C GLU A 39 4.53 10.32 -1.35
N TRP A 40 5.03 9.66 -0.30
CA TRP A 40 4.99 8.19 -0.15
C TRP A 40 3.60 7.56 -0.33
N LYS A 41 2.52 8.33 -0.10
CA LYS A 41 1.15 7.85 -0.28
C LYS A 41 0.82 7.54 -1.74
N ARG A 42 1.46 8.18 -2.73
CA ARG A 42 1.19 7.96 -4.16
C ARG A 42 1.34 6.49 -4.54
N CYS A 43 0.44 5.97 -5.36
CA CYS A 43 0.51 4.58 -5.79
C CYS A 43 1.62 4.40 -6.83
N PRO A 44 2.59 3.48 -6.65
CA PRO A 44 3.61 3.23 -7.67
C PRO A 44 3.04 2.58 -8.94
N CYS A 45 1.85 1.95 -8.87
CA CYS A 45 1.20 1.31 -10.01
C CYS A 45 0.50 2.32 -10.94
N ASP A 46 0.21 3.52 -10.44
CA ASP A 46 -0.50 4.57 -11.18
C ASP A 46 -0.17 5.93 -10.53
N GLY A 47 1.09 6.35 -10.67
CA GLY A 47 1.62 7.49 -9.93
C GLY A 47 0.98 8.83 -10.28
N HIS A 48 0.41 8.96 -11.48
CA HIS A 48 -0.17 10.21 -11.98
C HIS A 48 -1.67 10.36 -11.68
N ASN A 49 -2.28 9.37 -11.04
CA ASN A 49 -3.69 9.38 -10.71
C ASN A 49 -3.90 9.78 -9.25
N ASP A 50 -4.37 11.01 -9.05
CA ASP A 50 -4.61 11.58 -7.71
C ASP A 50 -5.67 10.81 -6.91
N ASN A 51 -6.56 10.08 -7.59
CA ASN A 51 -7.57 9.24 -6.95
C ASN A 51 -7.01 7.88 -6.49
N ARG A 52 -5.80 7.50 -6.95
CA ARG A 52 -5.17 6.22 -6.64
C ARG A 52 -3.92 6.44 -5.78
N TYR A 53 -4.14 6.42 -4.48
CA TYR A 53 -3.08 6.40 -3.48
C TYR A 53 -3.22 5.20 -2.54
N CYS A 54 -2.21 5.00 -1.70
CA CYS A 54 -2.13 3.93 -0.72
C CYS A 54 -3.33 4.00 0.23
N ILE A 55 -4.22 2.98 0.21
CA ILE A 55 -5.48 2.95 0.99
C ILE A 55 -6.52 3.99 0.52
N SER A 56 -6.42 4.49 -0.72
CA SER A 56 -7.54 5.18 -1.37
C SER A 56 -8.74 4.26 -1.57
N GLU A 57 -9.91 4.81 -1.82
CA GLU A 57 -11.11 4.02 -2.12
C GLU A 57 -10.92 3.09 -3.32
N LEU A 58 -10.16 3.51 -4.35
CA LEU A 58 -9.78 2.64 -5.46
C LEU A 58 -8.89 1.47 -5.01
N CYS A 59 -7.89 1.75 -4.18
CA CYS A 59 -7.01 0.71 -3.64
C CYS A 59 -7.78 -0.29 -2.75
N LYS A 60 -8.69 0.20 -1.90
CA LYS A 60 -9.54 -0.64 -1.05
C LYS A 60 -10.48 -1.49 -1.89
N SER A 61 -11.10 -0.89 -2.91
CA SER A 61 -11.99 -1.60 -3.84
C SER A 61 -11.28 -2.78 -4.52
N ASP A 62 -10.02 -2.61 -4.93
CA ASP A 62 -9.21 -3.72 -5.46
C ASP A 62 -8.99 -4.82 -4.40
N ILE A 63 -8.67 -4.45 -3.14
CA ILE A 63 -8.48 -5.43 -2.06
C ILE A 63 -9.77 -6.18 -1.75
N GLU A 64 -10.92 -5.50 -1.71
CA GLU A 64 -12.20 -6.14 -1.42
C GLU A 64 -12.66 -7.05 -2.56
N ARG A 65 -12.42 -6.65 -3.81
CA ARG A 65 -12.78 -7.43 -5.00
C ARG A 65 -11.86 -8.63 -5.22
N ASP A 66 -10.54 -8.41 -5.14
CA ASP A 66 -9.52 -9.36 -5.58
C ASP A 66 -8.81 -10.05 -4.39
N GLY A 67 -9.13 -9.67 -3.15
CA GLY A 67 -8.44 -10.12 -1.93
C GLY A 67 -7.09 -9.45 -1.69
N ILE A 68 -6.56 -8.70 -2.66
CA ILE A 68 -5.24 -8.08 -2.65
C ILE A 68 -5.23 -6.81 -3.51
N CYS A 69 -4.47 -5.79 -3.12
CA CYS A 69 -4.34 -4.60 -3.95
C CYS A 69 -3.44 -4.81 -5.18
N HIS A 70 -3.50 -3.90 -6.14
CA HIS A 70 -2.73 -4.00 -7.39
C HIS A 70 -1.20 -4.03 -7.19
N CYS A 71 -0.65 -3.25 -6.24
CA CYS A 71 0.78 -3.31 -5.86
C CYS A 71 1.15 -4.62 -5.15
N ARG A 72 0.16 -5.46 -4.84
CA ARG A 72 0.28 -6.66 -4.00
C ARG A 72 0.88 -6.39 -2.63
N CYS A 73 0.75 -5.18 -2.11
CA CYS A 73 1.37 -4.77 -0.85
C CYS A 73 0.46 -4.93 0.38
N TYR A 74 -0.85 -5.01 0.18
CA TYR A 74 -1.87 -5.23 1.20
C TYR A 74 -2.89 -6.26 0.71
N LYS A 75 -3.42 -7.04 1.63
CA LYS A 75 -4.45 -8.05 1.40
C LYS A 75 -5.56 -7.97 2.46
N LYS A 76 -6.68 -8.63 2.18
CA LYS A 76 -7.80 -8.73 3.11
C LYS A 76 -7.41 -9.56 4.34
N THR A 77 -7.80 -9.09 5.51
CA THR A 77 -7.53 -9.76 6.80
C THR A 77 -8.18 -11.15 6.83
N GLY A 78 -7.46 -12.15 7.33
CA GLY A 78 -7.99 -13.52 7.45
C GLY A 78 -8.28 -14.22 6.13
N THR A 79 -7.77 -13.69 5.01
CA THR A 79 -7.81 -14.38 3.71
C THR A 79 -6.45 -15.03 3.49
N ASP A 80 -6.35 -16.32 3.79
CA ASP A 80 -5.31 -17.16 3.23
C ASP A 80 -5.55 -17.20 1.73
N ALA A 81 -4.70 -16.50 0.96
CA ALA A 81 -4.71 -16.60 -0.49
C ALA A 81 -4.39 -18.05 -0.83
N LYS A 82 -5.45 -18.84 -1.06
CA LYS A 82 -5.41 -20.26 -1.39
C LYS A 82 -5.04 -20.46 -2.84
#